data_AF-A0A9D8S3Z7-F1
#
_entry.id   AF-A0A9D8S3Z7-F1
#
_cell.length_a   1.000
_cell.length_b   1.000
_cell.length_c   1.000
_cell.angle_alpha   90.00
_cell.angle_beta   90.00
_cell.angle_gamma   90.00
#
_symmetry.space_group_name_H-M   'P 1'
#
loop_
_entity.id
_entity.type
_entity.pdbx_description
1 polymer ?
#
loop_
_entity_poly.entity_id
_entity_poly.type
_entity_poly.pdbx_seq_one_letter_code
_entity_poly.pdbx_strand_id
1 'polypeptide(L)'
;MLIYVNKKKEKYKKIKILSLIFCCILIFVINLSCFKKSIHTPLQNLTQYHSLKISQSWYDNAQSVTMFTNKKSSQAVIVIPATLNKENCIITATALYKTLTPNTKISFTKDVKQTELLQKITQALSLKTPEQTDKNLLITTDFKQAEPLIFTHKLYPHIINYKQAEKVQLPVPLQALSDTVFPTPASPQTTLDKDKLALKTFAKDYAKNLKNIISSKKTLAFSAQNLFLQNARICLQNKDKTTCRTSSELSLEKNLTKALSSFSKQNPPQKLIFLTSEQKLETPEQLKPDEGLRFNFGSKETILLPKQISALANPTKAFYILKKHAGLNPNYVSPDMNFYKFKTMEINLNDDI
;
A
#
# COMPACT_ATOMS: atom_id res chain seq x y z
N MET A 1 71.11 -6.97 -47.31
CA MET A 1 69.69 -6.89 -47.72
C MET A 1 69.07 -5.65 -47.05
N LEU A 2 69.17 -4.49 -47.68
CA LEU A 2 68.71 -3.21 -47.10
C LEU A 2 67.22 -3.03 -47.41
N ILE A 3 66.41 -3.06 -46.36
CA ILE A 3 64.96 -2.89 -46.41
C ILE A 3 64.67 -1.45 -46.85
N TYR A 4 64.27 -1.28 -48.10
CA TYR A 4 63.79 -0.01 -48.63
C TYR A 4 62.41 0.28 -48.01
N VAL A 5 62.40 0.88 -46.82
CA VAL A 5 61.17 1.39 -46.21
C VAL A 5 60.72 2.57 -47.06
N ASN A 6 59.70 2.32 -47.89
CA ASN A 6 59.11 3.32 -48.76
C ASN A 6 58.44 4.41 -47.90
N LYS A 7 59.20 5.48 -47.59
CA LYS A 7 58.79 6.61 -46.73
C LYS A 7 57.47 7.26 -47.15
N LYS A 8 57.04 7.10 -48.43
CA LYS A 8 55.71 7.53 -48.89
C LYS A 8 54.57 6.70 -48.29
N LYS A 9 54.75 5.38 -48.12
CA LYS A 9 53.74 4.48 -47.53
C LYS A 9 53.54 4.74 -46.03
N GLU A 10 54.61 5.04 -45.28
CA GLU A 10 54.50 5.40 -43.86
C GLU A 10 53.82 6.76 -43.64
N LYS A 11 54.16 7.78 -44.44
CA LYS A 11 53.46 9.07 -44.39
C LYS A 11 51.96 8.90 -44.69
N TYR A 12 51.60 8.09 -45.67
CA TYR A 12 50.19 7.82 -46.00
C TYR A 12 49.44 7.06 -44.88
N LYS A 13 50.10 6.12 -44.20
CA LYS A 13 49.52 5.43 -43.04
C LYS A 13 49.29 6.39 -41.86
N LYS A 14 50.25 7.29 -41.58
CA LYS A 14 50.11 8.32 -40.52
C LYS A 14 48.96 9.29 -40.82
N ILE A 15 48.81 9.73 -42.08
CA ILE A 15 47.70 10.60 -42.50
C ILE A 15 46.36 9.88 -42.38
N LYS A 16 46.27 8.60 -42.76
CA LYS A 16 45.03 7.81 -42.57
C LYS A 16 44.64 7.66 -41.10
N ILE A 17 45.60 7.40 -40.22
CA ILE A 17 45.34 7.26 -38.77
C ILE A 17 44.88 8.60 -38.18
N LEU A 18 45.55 9.70 -38.53
CA LEU A 18 45.15 11.05 -38.10
C LEU A 18 43.74 11.42 -38.60
N SER A 19 43.41 11.09 -39.85
CA SER A 19 42.07 11.28 -40.41
C SER A 19 41.02 10.43 -39.68
N LEU A 20 41.33 9.19 -39.32
CA LEU A 20 40.43 8.33 -38.57
C LEU A 20 40.17 8.87 -37.16
N ILE A 21 41.23 9.31 -36.46
CA ILE A 21 41.14 9.92 -35.13
C ILE A 21 40.30 11.20 -35.20
N PHE A 22 40.53 12.04 -36.22
CA PHE A 22 39.78 13.27 -36.41
C PHE A 22 38.29 12.99 -36.68
N CYS A 23 37.97 11.97 -37.48
CA CYS A 23 36.58 11.50 -37.68
C CYS A 23 35.94 11.02 -36.37
N CYS A 24 36.64 10.23 -35.55
CA CYS A 24 36.10 9.77 -34.26
C CYS A 24 35.82 10.93 -33.30
N ILE A 25 36.72 11.92 -33.24
CA ILE A 25 36.53 13.13 -32.43
C ILE A 25 35.33 13.94 -32.96
N LEU A 26 35.19 14.08 -34.28
CA LEU A 26 34.04 14.77 -34.89
C LEU A 26 32.72 14.07 -34.58
N ILE A 27 32.67 12.73 -34.67
CA ILE A 27 31.49 11.94 -34.30
C ILE A 27 31.17 12.13 -32.82
N PHE A 28 32.18 12.15 -31.94
CA PHE A 28 31.98 12.37 -30.51
C PHE A 28 31.46 13.78 -30.21
N VAL A 29 32.01 14.81 -30.86
CA VAL A 29 31.56 16.21 -30.70
C VAL A 29 30.15 16.41 -31.30
N ILE A 30 29.84 15.79 -32.43
CA ILE A 30 28.49 15.80 -33.02
C ILE A 30 27.52 15.10 -32.08
N ASN A 31 27.86 13.94 -31.53
CA ASN A 31 27.01 13.25 -30.56
C ASN A 31 26.82 14.06 -29.27
N LEU A 32 27.87 14.71 -28.75
CA LEU A 32 27.73 15.61 -27.60
C LEU A 32 26.86 16.83 -27.93
N SER A 33 26.99 17.38 -29.13
CA SER A 33 26.20 18.53 -29.59
C SER A 33 24.74 18.14 -29.83
N CYS A 34 24.49 16.97 -30.41
CA CYS A 34 23.15 16.40 -30.59
C CYS A 34 22.52 16.00 -29.26
N PHE A 35 23.29 15.45 -28.32
CA PHE A 35 22.82 15.12 -26.97
C PHE A 35 22.54 16.39 -26.16
N LYS A 36 23.41 17.40 -26.25
CA LYS A 36 23.21 18.72 -25.64
C LYS A 36 22.02 19.44 -26.27
N LYS A 37 21.81 19.32 -27.59
CA LYS A 37 20.62 19.84 -28.28
C LYS A 37 19.37 19.04 -27.92
N SER A 38 19.46 17.74 -27.66
CA SER A 38 18.34 16.92 -27.17
C SER A 38 17.94 17.28 -25.73
N ILE A 39 18.92 17.53 -24.86
CA ILE A 39 18.70 17.97 -23.47
C ILE A 39 18.25 19.44 -23.39
N HIS A 40 18.79 20.30 -24.27
CA HIS A 40 18.44 21.72 -24.38
C HIS A 40 17.58 22.03 -25.59
N THR A 41 16.71 21.11 -26.03
CA THR A 41 15.49 21.48 -26.75
C THR A 41 14.43 21.55 -25.65
N PRO A 42 14.35 22.65 -24.90
CA PRO A 42 13.43 22.74 -23.78
C PRO A 42 12.06 23.06 -24.37
N LEU A 43 11.05 22.30 -23.95
CA LEU A 43 9.67 22.76 -23.83
C LEU A 43 8.85 23.11 -25.10
N GLN A 44 9.40 23.51 -26.24
CA GLN A 44 8.59 24.10 -27.33
C GLN A 44 7.81 23.08 -28.20
N ASN A 45 8.18 21.80 -28.19
CA ASN A 45 7.36 20.76 -28.84
C ASN A 45 6.50 19.96 -27.86
N LEU A 46 6.63 20.18 -26.55
CA LEU A 46 5.66 19.74 -25.54
C LEU A 46 4.47 20.72 -25.41
N THR A 47 4.54 21.88 -26.08
CA THR A 47 3.42 22.83 -26.21
C THR A 47 2.41 22.46 -27.30
N GLN A 48 2.61 21.38 -28.06
CA GLN A 48 1.45 20.66 -28.58
C GLN A 48 0.82 19.93 -27.39
N TYR A 49 -0.13 20.64 -26.78
CA TYR A 49 -1.12 20.11 -25.86
C TYR A 49 -1.58 18.73 -26.32
N HIS A 50 -0.93 17.67 -25.85
CA HIS A 50 -1.72 16.60 -25.28
C HIS A 50 -2.38 17.26 -24.08
N SER A 51 -3.62 17.73 -24.30
CA SER A 51 -4.62 17.61 -23.26
C SER A 51 -4.44 16.17 -22.77
N LEU A 52 -3.80 16.05 -21.63
CA LEU A 52 -3.75 14.83 -20.87
C LEU A 52 -5.24 14.59 -20.61
N LYS A 53 -5.90 13.85 -21.52
CA LYS A 53 -7.14 13.13 -21.29
C LYS A 53 -6.77 12.07 -20.24
N ILE A 54 -6.43 12.56 -19.05
CA ILE A 54 -6.37 11.76 -17.84
C ILE A 54 -7.83 11.40 -17.65
N SER A 55 -8.14 10.15 -17.96
CA SER A 55 -9.49 9.64 -17.81
C SER A 55 -9.95 9.87 -16.38
N GLN A 56 -11.23 10.19 -16.20
CA GLN A 56 -11.91 10.31 -14.90
C GLN A 56 -11.51 9.18 -13.93
N SER A 57 -11.31 7.97 -14.47
CA SER A 57 -10.87 6.78 -13.73
C SER A 57 -9.54 6.92 -12.99
N TRP A 58 -8.65 7.82 -13.42
CA TRP A 58 -7.41 8.09 -12.70
C TRP A 58 -7.66 8.94 -11.45
N TYR A 59 -8.57 9.92 -11.51
CA TYR A 59 -8.97 10.74 -10.37
C TYR A 59 -9.89 9.99 -9.40
N ASP A 60 -10.82 9.18 -9.92
CA ASP A 60 -11.73 8.35 -9.11
C ASP A 60 -10.98 7.30 -8.27
N ASN A 61 -9.75 6.94 -8.68
CA ASN A 61 -8.86 6.00 -7.98
C ASN A 61 -7.58 6.67 -7.44
N ALA A 62 -7.46 8.00 -7.53
CA ALA A 62 -6.27 8.69 -7.08
C ALA A 62 -6.21 8.65 -5.55
N GLN A 63 -5.22 7.92 -5.02
CA GLN A 63 -4.88 7.99 -3.60
C GLN A 63 -4.26 9.33 -3.20
N SER A 64 -4.10 10.29 -4.12
CA SER A 64 -3.27 11.49 -3.95
C SER A 64 -4.05 12.78 -4.16
N VAL A 65 -3.74 13.80 -3.36
CA VAL A 65 -4.25 15.17 -3.53
C VAL A 65 -3.57 15.84 -4.71
N THR A 66 -4.35 16.49 -5.57
CA THR A 66 -3.82 17.25 -6.72
C THR A 66 -4.12 18.73 -6.57
N MET A 67 -3.09 19.55 -6.58
CA MET A 67 -3.18 21.00 -6.50
C MET A 67 -3.03 21.61 -7.89
N PHE A 68 -3.94 22.48 -8.30
CA PHE A 68 -3.90 23.19 -9.57
C PHE A 68 -3.68 24.68 -9.30
N THR A 69 -2.53 25.19 -9.70
CA THR A 69 -2.17 26.60 -9.49
C THR A 69 -1.53 27.20 -10.71
N ASN A 70 -1.59 28.52 -10.82
CA ASN A 70 -0.79 29.30 -11.75
C ASN A 70 -0.35 30.56 -11.03
N LYS A 71 0.96 30.87 -11.03
CA LYS A 71 1.51 32.04 -10.32
C LYS A 71 0.88 33.37 -10.75
N LYS A 72 0.34 33.44 -11.97
CA LYS A 72 -0.31 34.62 -12.52
C LYS A 72 -1.84 34.64 -12.34
N SER A 73 -2.42 33.58 -11.78
CA SER A 73 -3.85 33.44 -11.57
C SER A 73 -4.22 33.71 -10.13
N SER A 74 -5.33 34.42 -9.91
CA SER A 74 -5.98 34.49 -8.61
C SER A 74 -6.76 33.22 -8.28
N GLN A 75 -6.98 32.30 -9.23
CA GLN A 75 -7.65 31.03 -8.95
C GLN A 75 -6.65 29.91 -8.62
N ALA A 76 -6.98 29.12 -7.61
CA ALA A 76 -6.41 27.81 -7.35
C ALA A 76 -7.51 26.77 -7.15
N VAL A 77 -7.19 25.50 -7.40
CA VAL A 77 -8.09 24.37 -7.13
C VAL A 77 -7.32 23.25 -6.45
N ILE A 78 -7.87 22.64 -5.42
CA ILE A 78 -7.34 21.42 -4.81
C ILE A 78 -8.39 20.32 -4.94
N VAL A 79 -8.02 19.25 -5.62
CA VAL A 79 -8.83 18.02 -5.73
C VAL A 79 -8.33 17.03 -4.69
N ILE A 80 -9.19 16.67 -3.75
CA ILE A 80 -8.90 15.73 -2.66
C ILE A 80 -9.65 14.40 -2.86
N PRO A 81 -9.16 13.28 -2.30
CA PRO A 81 -9.91 12.04 -2.29
C PRO A 81 -11.22 12.17 -1.50
N ALA A 82 -12.25 11.39 -1.88
CA ALA A 82 -13.56 11.38 -1.22
C ALA A 82 -13.51 11.03 0.28
N THR A 83 -12.45 10.33 0.72
CA THR A 83 -12.20 10.00 2.12
C THR A 83 -10.78 10.44 2.51
N LEU A 84 -10.66 11.32 3.51
CA LEU A 84 -9.37 11.65 4.13
C LEU A 84 -8.91 10.56 5.09
N ASN A 85 -7.64 10.20 4.99
CA ASN A 85 -6.87 9.43 5.96
C ASN A 85 -5.68 10.29 6.44
N LYS A 86 -4.85 9.79 7.34
CA LYS A 86 -3.70 10.55 7.89
C LYS A 86 -2.77 11.08 6.79
N GLU A 87 -2.40 10.21 5.85
CA GLU A 87 -1.49 10.56 4.75
C GLU A 87 -2.07 11.67 3.87
N ASN A 88 -3.31 11.51 3.41
CA ASN A 88 -3.96 12.46 2.52
C ASN A 88 -4.37 13.75 3.24
N CYS A 89 -4.59 13.70 4.55
CA CYS A 89 -4.76 14.89 5.38
C CYS A 89 -3.47 15.72 5.44
N ILE A 90 -2.31 15.09 5.66
CA ILE A 90 -1.00 15.76 5.68
C ILE A 90 -0.67 16.35 4.30
N ILE A 91 -0.96 15.61 3.23
CA ILE A 91 -0.78 16.10 1.85
C ILE A 91 -1.71 17.29 1.58
N THR A 92 -2.99 17.21 2.00
CA THR A 92 -3.96 18.32 1.84
C THR A 92 -3.52 19.55 2.62
N ALA A 93 -3.08 19.38 3.87
CA ALA A 93 -2.55 20.47 4.69
C ALA A 93 -1.33 21.12 4.04
N THR A 94 -0.43 20.32 3.45
CA THR A 94 0.72 20.83 2.69
C THR A 94 0.28 21.59 1.43
N ALA A 95 -0.72 21.09 0.70
CA ALA A 95 -1.27 21.77 -0.47
C ALA A 95 -1.90 23.12 -0.10
N LEU A 96 -2.64 23.15 1.00
CA LEU A 96 -3.20 24.38 1.58
C LEU A 96 -2.10 25.34 2.00
N TYR A 97 -1.11 24.88 2.76
CA TYR A 97 0.02 25.72 3.19
C TYR A 97 0.76 26.39 2.03
N LYS A 98 0.91 25.69 0.90
CA LYS A 98 1.56 26.22 -0.32
C LYS A 98 0.66 27.16 -1.13
N THR A 99 -0.65 27.09 -0.95
CA THR A 99 -1.62 27.82 -1.78
C THR A 99 -2.16 29.05 -1.07
N LEU A 100 -2.38 28.94 0.24
CA LEU A 100 -2.99 29.98 1.06
C LEU A 100 -2.11 31.24 1.08
N THR A 101 -2.79 32.37 0.96
CA THR A 101 -2.32 33.74 1.23
C THR A 101 -3.28 34.36 2.25
N PRO A 102 -2.92 35.47 2.94
CA PRO A 102 -3.78 36.08 3.94
C PRO A 102 -5.22 36.39 3.48
N ASN A 103 -5.39 36.70 2.19
CA ASN A 103 -6.69 37.05 1.60
C ASN A 103 -7.30 35.92 0.76
N THR A 104 -6.88 34.67 0.95
CA THR A 104 -7.45 33.56 0.17
C THR A 104 -8.90 33.27 0.59
N LYS A 105 -9.85 33.45 -0.34
CA LYS A 105 -11.25 33.01 -0.18
C LYS A 105 -11.36 31.54 -0.53
N ILE A 106 -11.74 30.72 0.44
CA ILE A 106 -11.88 29.27 0.26
C ILE A 106 -13.34 28.92 0.05
N SER A 107 -13.62 28.16 -1.00
CA SER A 107 -14.92 27.57 -1.29
C SER A 107 -14.81 26.05 -1.28
N PHE A 108 -15.69 25.40 -0.52
CA PHE A 108 -15.82 23.95 -0.49
C PHE A 108 -17.05 23.55 -1.29
N THR A 109 -16.91 22.57 -2.16
CA THR A 109 -18.04 21.98 -2.87
C THR A 109 -18.85 21.07 -1.94
N LYS A 110 -20.13 20.84 -2.25
CA LYS A 110 -21.05 20.05 -1.40
C LYS A 110 -20.63 18.58 -1.25
N ASP A 111 -19.83 18.06 -2.19
CA ASP A 111 -19.31 16.69 -2.18
C ASP A 111 -18.18 16.48 -1.15
N VAL A 112 -17.59 17.55 -0.63
CA VAL A 112 -16.57 17.46 0.42
C VAL A 112 -17.23 17.14 1.76
N LYS A 113 -17.18 15.88 2.19
CA LYS A 113 -17.80 15.42 3.46
C LYS A 113 -17.07 15.90 4.73
N GLN A 114 -15.82 16.34 4.62
CA GLN A 114 -14.93 16.63 5.75
C GLN A 114 -14.62 18.14 5.86
N THR A 115 -15.59 18.99 5.53
CA THR A 115 -15.44 20.45 5.48
C THR A 115 -14.98 21.05 6.81
N GLU A 116 -15.51 20.59 7.94
CA GLU A 116 -15.16 21.10 9.27
C GLU A 116 -13.68 20.85 9.63
N LEU A 117 -13.18 19.65 9.31
CA LEU A 117 -11.76 19.30 9.49
C LEU A 117 -10.87 20.20 8.63
N LEU A 118 -11.23 20.39 7.36
CA LEU A 118 -10.47 21.22 6.44
C LEU A 118 -10.48 22.70 6.87
N GLN A 119 -11.60 23.20 7.39
CA GLN A 119 -11.68 24.54 7.99
C GLN A 119 -10.74 24.68 9.19
N LYS A 120 -10.72 23.70 10.11
CA LYS A 120 -9.77 23.69 11.25
C LYS A 120 -8.32 23.67 10.78
N ILE A 121 -8.00 22.89 9.74
CA ILE A 121 -6.67 22.86 9.12
C ILE A 121 -6.31 24.23 8.55
N THR A 122 -7.21 24.85 7.77
CA THR A 122 -7.00 26.20 7.24
C THR A 122 -6.77 27.22 8.36
N GLN A 123 -7.57 27.19 9.42
CA GLN A 123 -7.42 28.10 10.56
C GLN A 123 -6.08 27.90 11.27
N ALA A 124 -5.67 26.65 11.49
CA ALA A 124 -4.37 26.32 12.08
C ALA A 124 -3.19 26.74 11.18
N LEU A 125 -3.41 26.82 9.87
CA LEU A 125 -2.44 27.27 8.87
C LEU A 125 -2.32 28.80 8.78
N SER A 126 -3.14 29.60 9.49
CA SER A 126 -3.20 31.07 9.37
C SER A 126 -1.79 31.70 9.27
N LEU A 127 -1.45 32.14 8.06
CA LEU A 127 -0.13 32.65 7.68
C LEU A 127 0.03 34.10 8.17
N LYS A 128 1.16 34.40 8.83
CA LYS A 128 1.52 35.74 9.32
C LYS A 128 2.22 36.64 8.29
N THR A 129 2.35 36.24 7.03
CA THR A 129 3.14 37.00 6.03
C THR A 129 2.26 37.77 5.05
N PRO A 130 2.50 39.08 4.86
CA PRO A 130 1.65 39.95 4.04
C PRO A 130 2.04 39.84 2.56
N GLU A 131 1.53 38.83 1.86
CA GLU A 131 1.48 38.88 0.39
C GLU A 131 0.06 39.26 -0.06
N GLN A 132 -0.07 40.46 -0.63
CA GLN A 132 -1.31 41.11 -1.09
C GLN A 132 -1.83 40.54 -2.41
N THR A 133 -1.98 39.22 -2.54
CA THR A 133 -2.75 38.65 -3.66
C THR A 133 -4.00 37.96 -3.15
N ASP A 134 -5.14 38.56 -3.50
CA ASP A 134 -6.45 37.95 -3.33
C ASP A 134 -6.51 36.70 -4.22
N LYS A 135 -6.69 35.54 -3.58
CA LYS A 135 -6.82 34.27 -4.25
C LYS A 135 -8.18 33.63 -3.95
N ASN A 136 -8.79 33.04 -4.95
CA ASN A 136 -9.96 32.17 -4.80
C ASN A 136 -9.48 30.72 -4.88
N LEU A 137 -9.73 29.95 -3.84
CA LEU A 137 -9.37 28.54 -3.75
C LEU A 137 -10.64 27.68 -3.71
N LEU A 138 -10.81 26.82 -4.71
CA LEU A 138 -11.84 25.77 -4.68
C LEU A 138 -11.24 24.47 -4.13
N ILE A 139 -11.95 23.82 -3.22
CA ILE A 139 -11.61 22.47 -2.73
C ILE A 139 -12.78 21.55 -3.06
N THR A 140 -12.49 20.47 -3.79
CA THR A 140 -13.49 19.52 -4.30
C THR A 140 -12.99 18.08 -4.26
N THR A 141 -13.90 17.12 -4.20
CA THR A 141 -13.60 15.70 -4.45
C THR A 141 -13.89 15.31 -5.91
N ASP A 142 -14.71 16.09 -6.61
CA ASP A 142 -15.07 15.86 -8.01
C ASP A 142 -14.25 16.73 -8.96
N PHE A 143 -13.46 16.09 -9.83
CA PHE A 143 -12.67 16.75 -10.87
C PHE A 143 -13.55 17.52 -11.86
N LYS A 144 -14.78 17.07 -12.16
CA LYS A 144 -15.66 17.76 -13.11
C LYS A 144 -16.05 19.16 -12.66
N GLN A 145 -16.10 19.39 -11.35
CA GLN A 145 -16.35 20.72 -10.81
C GLN A 145 -15.11 21.63 -10.88
N ALA A 146 -13.91 21.03 -10.88
CA ALA A 146 -12.64 21.74 -11.04
C ALA A 146 -12.33 22.08 -12.50
N GLU A 147 -12.76 21.22 -13.43
CA GLU A 147 -12.40 21.25 -14.84
C GLU A 147 -12.61 22.63 -15.52
N PRO A 148 -13.77 23.30 -15.36
CA PRO A 148 -13.98 24.62 -15.99
C PRO A 148 -12.99 25.67 -15.47
N LEU A 149 -12.68 25.66 -14.18
CA LEU A 149 -11.76 26.62 -13.56
C LEU A 149 -10.31 26.36 -13.98
N ILE A 150 -9.92 25.09 -14.08
CA ILE A 150 -8.58 24.68 -14.54
C ILE A 150 -8.33 25.19 -15.95
N PHE A 151 -9.28 24.98 -16.87
CA PHE A 151 -9.13 25.41 -18.25
C PHE A 151 -9.23 26.93 -18.41
N THR A 152 -10.22 27.57 -17.77
CA THR A 152 -10.45 29.02 -17.89
C THR A 152 -9.25 29.81 -17.37
N HIS A 153 -8.64 29.36 -16.27
CA HIS A 153 -7.54 30.07 -15.63
C HIS A 153 -6.16 29.47 -15.92
N LYS A 154 -6.09 28.53 -16.87
CA LYS A 154 -4.84 27.86 -17.29
C LYS A 154 -4.04 27.40 -16.08
N LEU A 155 -4.68 26.67 -15.17
CA LEU A 155 -4.06 26.15 -13.96
C LEU A 155 -3.26 24.89 -14.28
N TYR A 156 -2.10 24.74 -13.66
CA TYR A 156 -1.20 23.61 -13.90
C TYR A 156 -1.26 22.63 -12.72
N PRO A 157 -1.31 21.31 -12.99
CA PRO A 157 -1.33 20.31 -11.95
C PRO A 157 0.02 20.23 -11.24
N HIS A 158 -0.04 20.15 -9.92
CA HIS A 158 1.05 19.90 -9.01
C HIS A 158 0.63 18.76 -8.08
N ILE A 159 1.24 17.60 -8.29
CA ILE A 159 1.00 16.43 -7.46
C ILE A 159 1.94 16.51 -6.26
N ILE A 160 1.38 16.54 -5.06
CA ILE A 160 2.15 16.46 -3.81
C ILE A 160 2.01 15.03 -3.32
N ASN A 161 3.11 14.29 -3.23
CA ASN A 161 3.09 12.96 -2.64
C ASN A 161 3.43 13.02 -1.15
N TYR A 162 3.13 11.93 -0.42
CA TYR A 162 3.36 11.84 1.02
C TYR A 162 4.81 12.13 1.41
N LYS A 163 5.80 11.54 0.71
CA LYS A 163 7.23 11.76 0.99
C LYS A 163 7.68 13.21 0.83
N GLN A 164 7.04 13.96 -0.08
CA GLN A 164 7.27 15.39 -0.25
C GLN A 164 6.58 16.20 0.84
N ALA A 165 5.37 15.80 1.24
CA ALA A 165 4.60 16.46 2.30
C ALA A 165 5.25 16.27 3.68
N GLU A 166 5.79 15.09 3.97
CA GLU A 166 6.46 14.77 5.23
C GLU A 166 7.72 15.63 5.46
N LYS A 167 8.37 16.08 4.38
CA LYS A 167 9.52 16.99 4.45
C LYS A 167 9.13 18.44 4.71
N VAL A 168 7.85 18.80 4.54
CA VAL A 168 7.36 20.15 4.81
C VAL A 168 7.06 20.23 6.30
N GLN A 169 7.80 21.10 7.00
CA GLN A 169 7.60 21.36 8.41
C GLN A 169 6.31 22.16 8.59
N LEU A 170 5.19 21.45 8.79
CA LEU A 170 3.91 22.06 9.07
C LEU A 170 3.91 22.67 10.48
N PRO A 171 3.14 23.75 10.74
CA PRO A 171 2.98 24.30 12.07
C PRO A 171 2.63 23.24 13.13
N VAL A 172 3.22 23.34 14.32
CA VAL A 172 2.99 22.42 15.46
C VAL A 172 1.49 22.16 15.76
N PRO A 173 0.59 23.17 15.69
CA PRO A 173 -0.85 22.94 15.86
C PRO A 173 -1.46 21.94 14.87
N LEU A 174 -0.92 21.83 13.64
CA LEU A 174 -1.43 20.91 12.62
C LEU A 174 -0.99 19.47 12.87
N GLN A 175 0.21 19.28 13.40
CA GLN A 175 0.67 17.94 13.78
C GLN A 175 -0.19 17.40 14.92
N ALA A 176 -0.45 18.22 15.94
CA ALA A 176 -1.37 17.89 17.03
C ALA A 176 -2.81 17.66 16.54
N LEU A 177 -3.32 18.48 15.62
CA LEU A 177 -4.65 18.31 15.02
C LEU A 177 -4.74 16.99 14.22
N SER A 178 -3.72 16.70 13.41
CA SER A 178 -3.63 15.46 12.63
C SER A 178 -3.59 14.23 13.55
N ASP A 179 -2.79 14.28 14.62
CA ASP A 179 -2.70 13.19 15.59
C ASP A 179 -3.96 13.03 16.46
N THR A 180 -4.74 14.09 16.66
CA THR A 180 -6.03 14.02 17.38
C THR A 180 -7.13 13.42 16.50
N VAL A 181 -7.17 13.81 15.23
CA VAL A 181 -8.22 13.40 14.27
C VAL A 181 -7.92 12.03 13.65
N PHE A 182 -6.64 11.75 13.41
CA PHE A 182 -6.12 10.48 12.92
C PHE A 182 -5.07 9.96 13.90
N PRO A 183 -5.51 9.45 15.07
CA PRO A 183 -4.59 8.91 16.06
C PRO A 183 -3.70 7.88 15.39
N THR A 184 -2.38 8.10 15.50
CA THR A 184 -1.42 7.07 15.14
C THR A 184 -1.79 5.86 15.98
N PRO A 185 -2.19 4.73 15.37
CA PRO A 185 -2.39 3.53 16.15
C PRO A 185 -1.10 3.29 16.93
N ALA A 186 -1.20 3.04 18.23
CA ALA A 186 -0.02 2.76 19.04
C ALA A 186 0.82 1.72 18.30
N SER A 187 2.09 2.04 18.02
CA SER A 187 3.00 1.13 17.34
C SER A 187 2.88 -0.23 18.03
N PRO A 188 2.47 -1.29 17.30
CA PRO A 188 2.16 -2.54 17.95
C PRO A 188 3.41 -3.07 18.67
N GLN A 189 3.33 -3.08 20.01
CA GLN A 189 4.46 -3.38 20.89
C GLN A 189 4.80 -4.87 20.90
N THR A 190 3.84 -5.72 20.52
CA THR A 190 3.99 -7.18 20.46
C THR A 190 3.85 -7.71 19.03
N THR A 191 4.45 -8.86 18.74
CA THR A 191 4.28 -9.59 17.47
C THR A 191 2.80 -9.85 17.16
N LEU A 192 2.01 -10.15 18.20
CA LEU A 192 0.57 -10.36 18.09
C LEU A 192 -0.17 -9.08 17.63
N ASP A 193 0.21 -7.92 18.15
CA ASP A 193 -0.44 -6.66 17.75
C ASP A 193 -0.04 -6.25 16.33
N LYS A 194 1.18 -6.59 15.89
CA LYS A 194 1.64 -6.41 14.51
C LYS A 194 0.82 -7.26 13.56
N ASP A 195 0.65 -8.54 13.90
CA ASP A 195 -0.18 -9.48 13.15
C ASP A 195 -1.63 -8.96 13.08
N LYS A 196 -2.20 -8.52 14.21
CA LYS A 196 -3.57 -8.00 14.26
C LYS A 196 -3.77 -6.74 13.41
N LEU A 197 -2.87 -5.76 13.52
CA LEU A 197 -2.98 -4.50 12.78
C LEU A 197 -2.92 -4.77 11.29
N ALA A 198 -1.95 -5.56 10.86
CA ALA A 198 -1.72 -5.76 9.46
C ALA A 198 -2.75 -6.72 8.83
N LEU A 199 -3.35 -7.63 9.61
CA LEU A 199 -4.57 -8.34 9.21
C LEU A 199 -5.79 -7.43 9.05
N LYS A 200 -5.97 -6.44 9.93
CA LYS A 200 -7.05 -5.43 9.78
C LYS A 200 -6.85 -4.59 8.51
N THR A 201 -5.63 -4.16 8.24
CA THR A 201 -5.28 -3.43 7.01
C THR A 201 -5.55 -4.30 5.79
N PHE A 202 -5.12 -5.57 5.80
CA PHE A 202 -5.40 -6.51 4.72
C PHE A 202 -6.90 -6.74 4.49
N ALA A 203 -7.68 -6.96 5.55
CA ALA A 203 -9.13 -7.12 5.45
C ALA A 203 -9.78 -5.92 4.75
N LYS A 204 -9.38 -4.70 5.13
CA LYS A 204 -9.90 -3.46 4.57
C LYS A 204 -9.49 -3.25 3.11
N ASP A 205 -8.21 -3.44 2.79
CA ASP A 205 -7.66 -3.15 1.46
C ASP A 205 -8.02 -4.23 0.43
N TYR A 206 -8.27 -5.46 0.89
CA TYR A 206 -8.46 -6.63 0.03
C TYR A 206 -9.83 -7.29 0.16
N ALA A 207 -10.79 -6.73 0.91
CA ALA A 207 -12.15 -7.29 1.05
C ALA A 207 -12.78 -7.70 -0.31
N LYS A 208 -12.73 -6.78 -1.28
CA LYS A 208 -13.24 -7.02 -2.64
C LYS A 208 -12.45 -8.10 -3.38
N ASN A 209 -11.14 -8.16 -3.18
CA ASN A 209 -10.27 -9.17 -3.78
C ASN A 209 -10.45 -10.56 -3.14
N LEU A 210 -10.71 -10.62 -1.83
CA LEU A 210 -11.08 -11.82 -1.09
C LEU A 210 -12.40 -12.41 -1.61
N LYS A 211 -13.45 -11.59 -1.74
CA LYS A 211 -14.71 -12.02 -2.37
C LYS A 211 -14.45 -12.53 -3.80
N ASN A 212 -13.62 -11.83 -4.58
CA ASN A 212 -13.24 -12.25 -5.93
C ASN A 212 -12.42 -13.55 -5.98
N ILE A 213 -11.58 -13.85 -5.00
CA ILE A 213 -10.81 -15.11 -4.94
C ILE A 213 -11.72 -16.29 -4.66
N ILE A 214 -12.61 -16.13 -3.68
CA ILE A 214 -13.59 -17.14 -3.31
C ILE A 214 -14.48 -17.49 -4.52
N SER A 215 -14.79 -16.50 -5.36
CA SER A 215 -15.68 -16.66 -6.52
C SER A 215 -14.98 -16.97 -7.85
N SER A 216 -13.75 -16.50 -8.08
CA SER A 216 -13.12 -16.50 -9.42
C SER A 216 -11.68 -16.99 -9.50
N LYS A 217 -11.05 -17.44 -8.40
CA LYS A 217 -9.66 -17.97 -8.37
C LYS A 217 -8.62 -17.03 -9.02
N LYS A 218 -8.65 -15.73 -8.70
CA LYS A 218 -7.63 -14.76 -9.15
C LYS A 218 -6.43 -14.67 -8.20
N THR A 219 -5.31 -14.16 -8.70
CA THR A 219 -4.07 -13.92 -7.96
C THR A 219 -4.17 -12.71 -7.02
N LEU A 220 -3.59 -12.80 -5.82
CA LEU A 220 -3.55 -11.73 -4.82
C LEU A 220 -2.26 -10.90 -4.96
N ALA A 221 -2.38 -9.62 -5.29
CA ALA A 221 -1.23 -8.70 -5.31
C ALA A 221 -0.99 -8.11 -3.90
N PHE A 222 -0.05 -8.67 -3.15
CA PHE A 222 0.30 -8.17 -1.80
C PHE A 222 1.10 -6.87 -1.86
N SER A 223 0.72 -5.87 -1.05
CA SER A 223 1.55 -4.71 -0.78
C SER A 223 2.73 -5.07 0.13
N ALA A 224 3.77 -4.22 0.18
CA ALA A 224 4.95 -4.45 1.03
C ALA A 224 4.60 -4.58 2.53
N GLN A 225 3.52 -3.94 2.97
CA GLN A 225 3.03 -4.00 4.36
C GLN A 225 2.35 -5.34 4.68
N ASN A 226 1.97 -6.12 3.67
CA ASN A 226 1.24 -7.38 3.79
C ASN A 226 2.10 -8.60 3.43
N LEU A 227 3.42 -8.43 3.29
CA LEU A 227 4.36 -9.51 2.99
C LEU A 227 4.36 -10.61 4.05
N PHE A 228 4.18 -10.26 5.33
CA PHE A 228 4.08 -11.25 6.42
C PHE A 228 2.87 -12.20 6.25
N LEU A 229 1.82 -11.75 5.56
CA LEU A 229 0.66 -12.58 5.25
C LEU A 229 0.95 -13.60 4.17
N GLN A 230 2.05 -13.50 3.42
CA GLN A 230 2.36 -14.51 2.41
C GLN A 230 2.41 -15.91 3.01
N ASN A 231 2.86 -16.09 4.25
CA ASN A 231 2.91 -17.43 4.85
C ASN A 231 1.85 -17.60 5.97
N ALA A 232 0.81 -16.77 5.94
CA ALA A 232 -0.24 -16.82 6.95
C ALA A 232 -0.99 -18.16 6.90
N ARG A 233 -1.17 -18.72 8.09
CA ARG A 233 -1.98 -19.92 8.31
C ARG A 233 -3.42 -19.51 8.47
N ILE A 234 -4.32 -20.25 7.85
CA ILE A 234 -5.73 -19.87 7.78
C ILE A 234 -6.65 -21.06 8.01
N CYS A 235 -7.87 -20.76 8.44
CA CYS A 235 -8.99 -21.67 8.36
C CYS A 235 -10.16 -20.98 7.67
N LEU A 236 -10.89 -21.75 6.86
CA LEU A 236 -12.17 -21.36 6.32
C LEU A 236 -13.26 -22.12 7.07
N GLN A 237 -14.35 -21.44 7.40
CA GLN A 237 -15.45 -22.02 8.16
C GLN A 237 -16.80 -21.63 7.56
N ASN A 238 -17.72 -22.59 7.46
CA ASN A 238 -19.15 -22.36 7.36
C ASN A 238 -19.86 -23.02 8.57
N LYS A 239 -21.19 -23.13 8.53
CA LYS A 239 -21.97 -23.72 9.64
C LYS A 239 -21.63 -25.20 9.88
N ASP A 240 -21.23 -25.93 8.84
CA ASP A 240 -21.13 -27.40 8.86
C ASP A 240 -19.67 -27.90 8.90
N LYS A 241 -18.73 -27.07 8.46
CA LYS A 241 -17.35 -27.48 8.18
C LYS A 241 -16.35 -26.37 8.44
N THR A 242 -15.25 -26.74 9.08
CA THR A 242 -14.02 -25.94 9.18
C THR A 242 -12.89 -26.67 8.46
N THR A 243 -12.16 -25.97 7.59
CA THR A 243 -10.96 -26.51 6.92
C THR A 243 -9.80 -25.57 7.14
N CYS A 244 -8.70 -26.09 7.70
CA CYS A 244 -7.50 -25.33 8.00
C CYS A 244 -6.35 -25.68 7.04
N ARG A 245 -5.56 -24.66 6.68
CA ARG A 245 -4.30 -24.79 5.95
C ARG A 245 -3.22 -24.05 6.72
N THR A 246 -2.30 -24.83 7.25
CA THR A 246 -1.26 -24.39 8.19
C THR A 246 0.15 -24.53 7.63
N SER A 247 0.29 -24.88 6.35
CA SER A 247 1.60 -25.00 5.71
C SER A 247 2.27 -23.64 5.64
N SER A 248 3.44 -23.52 6.29
CA SER A 248 4.31 -22.34 6.26
C SER A 248 5.11 -22.20 4.96
N GLU A 249 5.09 -23.22 4.10
CA GLU A 249 5.81 -23.25 2.81
C GLU A 249 4.96 -22.74 1.65
N LEU A 250 3.66 -22.55 1.88
CA LEU A 250 2.71 -22.14 0.85
C LEU A 250 2.31 -20.68 1.04
N SER A 251 2.22 -19.97 -0.08
CA SER A 251 1.67 -18.62 -0.08
C SER A 251 0.22 -18.61 0.43
N LEU A 252 -0.25 -17.50 1.00
CA LEU A 252 -1.63 -17.36 1.49
C LEU A 252 -2.63 -17.60 0.38
N GLU A 253 -2.32 -17.18 -0.85
CA GLU A 253 -3.15 -17.49 -2.01
C GLU A 253 -3.28 -19.00 -2.25
N LYS A 254 -2.17 -19.75 -2.15
CA LYS A 254 -2.19 -21.21 -2.27
C LYS A 254 -2.92 -21.86 -1.09
N ASN A 255 -2.71 -21.37 0.13
CA ASN A 255 -3.43 -21.84 1.32
C ASN A 255 -4.94 -21.57 1.19
N LEU A 256 -5.35 -20.38 0.74
CA LEU A 256 -6.75 -20.03 0.47
C LEU A 256 -7.34 -20.94 -0.60
N THR A 257 -6.67 -21.09 -1.74
CA THR A 257 -7.16 -21.90 -2.86
C THR A 257 -7.35 -23.37 -2.46
N LYS A 258 -6.37 -23.94 -1.74
CA LYS A 258 -6.46 -25.32 -1.22
C LYS A 258 -7.45 -25.48 -0.08
N ALA A 259 -7.72 -24.45 0.71
CA ALA A 259 -8.77 -24.48 1.72
C ALA A 259 -10.16 -24.43 1.04
N LEU A 260 -10.31 -23.55 0.06
CA LEU A 260 -11.53 -23.35 -0.72
C LEU A 260 -11.94 -24.60 -1.50
N SER A 261 -11.00 -25.38 -2.01
CA SER A 261 -11.30 -26.63 -2.72
C SER A 261 -12.04 -27.67 -1.87
N SER A 262 -12.05 -27.50 -0.54
CA SER A 262 -12.76 -28.38 0.39
C SER A 262 -14.22 -27.97 0.63
N PHE A 263 -14.67 -26.86 0.03
CA PHE A 263 -16.04 -26.36 0.10
C PHE A 263 -16.73 -26.49 -1.26
N SER A 264 -18.04 -26.77 -1.24
CA SER A 264 -18.86 -26.77 -2.44
C SER A 264 -19.37 -25.36 -2.76
N LYS A 265 -19.73 -25.12 -4.03
CA LYS A 265 -20.34 -23.83 -4.42
C LYS A 265 -21.67 -23.54 -3.72
N GLN A 266 -22.40 -24.58 -3.32
CA GLN A 266 -23.70 -24.46 -2.64
C GLN A 266 -23.54 -24.09 -1.16
N ASN A 267 -22.42 -24.49 -0.54
CA ASN A 267 -22.10 -24.20 0.86
C ASN A 267 -20.73 -23.50 0.97
N PRO A 268 -20.61 -22.25 0.48
CA PRO A 268 -19.36 -21.52 0.52
C PRO A 268 -18.94 -21.22 1.97
N PRO A 269 -17.64 -20.97 2.21
CA PRO A 269 -17.18 -20.52 3.52
C PRO A 269 -17.76 -19.15 3.84
N GLN A 270 -18.18 -18.98 5.09
CA GLN A 270 -18.75 -17.73 5.62
C GLN A 270 -17.74 -16.95 6.45
N LYS A 271 -16.70 -17.62 6.97
CA LYS A 271 -15.67 -16.99 7.79
C LYS A 271 -14.29 -17.39 7.29
N LEU A 272 -13.42 -16.40 7.22
CA LEU A 272 -11.97 -16.58 7.10
C LEU A 272 -11.34 -16.30 8.45
N ILE A 273 -10.58 -17.26 8.95
CA ILE A 273 -9.95 -17.22 10.26
C ILE A 273 -8.46 -17.23 10.02
N PHE A 274 -7.80 -16.13 10.38
CA PHE A 274 -6.34 -16.04 10.39
C PHE A 274 -5.80 -16.52 11.73
N LEU A 275 -4.72 -17.30 11.66
CA LEU A 275 -3.99 -17.77 12.82
C LEU A 275 -2.79 -16.85 13.00
N THR A 276 -2.61 -16.35 14.22
CA THR A 276 -1.47 -15.50 14.55
C THR A 276 -0.20 -16.34 14.60
N SER A 277 0.94 -15.66 14.73
CA SER A 277 2.21 -16.32 15.04
C SER A 277 2.06 -17.30 16.20
N GLU A 278 2.63 -18.49 16.02
CA GLU A 278 2.54 -19.60 16.97
C GLU A 278 3.66 -19.56 17.99
N GLN A 279 3.34 -19.95 19.22
CA GLN A 279 4.30 -20.15 20.29
C GLN A 279 4.29 -21.61 20.72
N LYS A 280 5.45 -22.25 20.75
CA LYS A 280 5.59 -23.62 21.26
C LYS A 280 5.21 -23.65 22.75
N LEU A 281 4.45 -24.66 23.13
CA LEU A 281 4.10 -24.94 24.52
C LEU A 281 5.13 -25.91 25.10
N GLU A 282 5.66 -25.56 26.27
CA GLU A 282 6.53 -26.44 27.05
C GLU A 282 5.69 -27.33 27.99
N THR A 283 4.57 -26.80 28.50
CA THR A 283 3.66 -27.56 29.36
C THR A 283 2.18 -27.30 29.01
N PRO A 284 1.25 -28.25 29.25
CA PRO A 284 -0.17 -28.08 28.93
C PRO A 284 -0.86 -26.92 29.65
N GLU A 285 -0.40 -26.55 30.84
CA GLU A 285 -0.99 -25.50 31.69
C GLU A 285 -0.79 -24.09 31.10
N GLN A 286 0.14 -23.94 30.15
CA GLN A 286 0.40 -22.68 29.46
C GLN A 286 -0.67 -22.31 28.42
N LEU A 287 -1.61 -23.22 28.12
CA LEU A 287 -2.72 -22.99 27.20
C LEU A 287 -3.88 -22.27 27.89
N LYS A 288 -4.29 -21.12 27.36
CA LYS A 288 -5.45 -20.39 27.86
C LYS A 288 -6.73 -20.77 27.10
N PRO A 289 -7.93 -20.61 27.70
CA PRO A 289 -9.20 -20.94 27.05
C PRO A 289 -9.51 -20.11 25.79
N ASP A 290 -8.92 -18.92 25.64
CA ASP A 290 -9.06 -18.05 24.48
C ASP A 290 -8.00 -18.29 23.38
N GLU A 291 -7.18 -19.33 23.54
CA GLU A 291 -6.12 -19.70 22.61
C GLU A 291 -6.48 -20.97 21.85
N GLY A 292 -6.00 -21.05 20.61
CA GLY A 292 -6.05 -22.24 19.76
C GLY A 292 -4.85 -23.14 20.04
N LEU A 293 -4.96 -24.42 19.68
CA LEU A 293 -3.93 -25.42 19.89
C LEU A 293 -3.66 -26.17 18.60
N ARG A 294 -2.40 -26.20 18.17
CA ARG A 294 -1.92 -26.99 17.04
C ARG A 294 -0.99 -28.09 17.53
N PHE A 295 -1.12 -29.27 16.94
CA PHE A 295 -0.31 -30.43 17.21
C PHE A 295 0.43 -30.87 15.95
N ASN A 296 1.72 -31.17 16.09
CA ASN A 296 2.56 -31.74 15.05
C ASN A 296 3.35 -32.94 15.60
N PHE A 297 3.32 -34.05 14.87
CA PHE A 297 4.20 -35.20 15.06
C PHE A 297 4.48 -35.90 13.72
N GLY A 298 5.72 -35.78 13.23
CA GLY A 298 6.10 -36.27 11.90
C GLY A 298 5.31 -35.57 10.79
N SER A 299 4.56 -36.35 10.00
CA SER A 299 3.66 -35.81 8.96
C SER A 299 2.23 -35.56 9.44
N LYS A 300 1.92 -35.90 10.70
CA LYS A 300 0.58 -35.73 11.28
C LYS A 300 0.45 -34.34 11.87
N GLU A 301 -0.51 -33.59 11.36
CA GLU A 301 -0.82 -32.24 11.82
C GLU A 301 -2.32 -32.09 12.09
N THR A 302 -2.66 -31.57 13.27
CA THR A 302 -4.05 -31.29 13.64
C THR A 302 -4.15 -29.99 14.41
N ILE A 303 -5.35 -29.41 14.41
CA ILE A 303 -5.59 -28.11 15.02
C ILE A 303 -6.98 -28.03 15.66
N LEU A 304 -7.06 -27.30 16.76
CA LEU A 304 -8.29 -26.88 17.41
C LEU A 304 -8.30 -25.36 17.52
N LEU A 305 -9.38 -24.74 17.08
CA LEU A 305 -9.59 -23.29 17.18
C LEU A 305 -9.97 -22.90 18.62
N PRO A 306 -9.75 -21.64 19.04
CA PRO A 306 -10.10 -21.17 20.37
C PRO A 306 -11.54 -21.51 20.80
N LYS A 307 -12.51 -21.30 19.90
CA LYS A 307 -13.93 -21.61 20.16
C LYS A 307 -14.19 -23.09 20.46
N GLN A 308 -13.42 -23.99 19.87
CA GLN A 308 -13.58 -25.43 20.12
C GLN A 308 -13.00 -25.79 21.48
N ILE A 309 -11.92 -25.13 21.91
CA ILE A 309 -11.28 -25.34 23.21
C ILE A 309 -12.12 -24.71 24.32
N SER A 310 -12.65 -23.50 24.12
CA SER A 310 -13.53 -22.84 25.09
C SER A 310 -14.84 -23.60 25.34
N ALA A 311 -15.27 -24.43 24.39
CA ALA A 311 -16.43 -25.31 24.55
C ALA A 311 -16.12 -26.58 25.38
N LEU A 312 -14.85 -26.86 25.66
CA LEU A 312 -14.45 -27.99 26.51
C LEU A 312 -14.57 -27.60 27.98
N ALA A 313 -15.17 -28.48 28.78
CA ALA A 313 -15.20 -28.33 30.24
C ALA A 313 -13.79 -28.33 30.89
N ASN A 314 -12.80 -28.91 30.22
CA ASN A 314 -11.40 -28.92 30.67
C ASN A 314 -10.46 -28.72 29.46
N PRO A 315 -9.70 -27.60 29.39
CA PRO A 315 -8.78 -27.30 28.29
C PRO A 315 -7.72 -28.37 28.06
N THR A 316 -7.30 -29.12 29.09
CA THR A 316 -6.32 -30.20 28.94
C THR A 316 -6.81 -31.35 28.05
N LYS A 317 -8.15 -31.52 27.92
CA LYS A 317 -8.73 -32.48 26.97
C LYS A 317 -8.44 -32.12 25.51
N ALA A 318 -8.09 -30.86 25.20
CA ALA A 318 -7.71 -30.46 23.85
C ALA A 318 -6.50 -31.25 23.31
N PHE A 319 -5.51 -31.53 24.17
CA PHE A 319 -4.31 -32.30 23.81
C PHE A 319 -4.67 -33.75 23.46
N TYR A 320 -5.58 -34.35 24.24
CA TYR A 320 -6.11 -35.69 23.97
C TYR A 320 -6.85 -35.74 22.63
N ILE A 321 -7.73 -34.76 22.39
CA ILE A 321 -8.54 -34.67 21.16
C ILE A 321 -7.65 -34.52 19.93
N LEU A 322 -6.62 -33.67 19.99
CA LEU A 322 -5.67 -33.48 18.87
C LEU A 322 -4.92 -34.76 18.53
N LYS A 323 -4.39 -35.47 19.53
CA LYS A 323 -3.72 -36.76 19.31
C LYS A 323 -4.68 -37.78 18.68
N LYS A 324 -5.93 -37.84 19.15
CA LYS A 324 -6.96 -38.70 18.58
C LYS A 324 -7.28 -38.33 17.13
N HIS A 325 -7.44 -37.04 16.82
CA HIS A 325 -7.63 -36.56 15.44
C HIS A 325 -6.44 -36.90 14.52
N ALA A 326 -5.23 -36.93 15.08
CA ALA A 326 -4.03 -37.37 14.36
C ALA A 326 -3.95 -38.90 14.19
N GLY A 327 -4.92 -39.66 14.70
CA GLY A 327 -4.93 -41.12 14.68
C GLY A 327 -3.84 -41.73 15.59
N LEU A 328 -3.47 -41.05 16.66
CA LEU A 328 -2.52 -41.52 17.66
C LEU A 328 -3.26 -41.99 18.92
N ASN A 329 -2.63 -42.90 19.67
CA ASN A 329 -3.07 -43.19 21.03
C ASN A 329 -2.95 -41.91 21.88
N PRO A 330 -4.01 -41.41 22.51
CA PRO A 330 -3.95 -40.15 23.23
C PRO A 330 -3.01 -40.14 24.45
N ASN A 331 -2.75 -41.33 25.02
CA ASN A 331 -1.83 -41.50 26.15
C ASN A 331 -0.38 -41.66 25.68
N TYR A 332 -0.13 -41.78 24.37
CA TYR A 332 1.22 -41.86 23.83
C TYR A 332 1.94 -40.51 24.00
N VAL A 333 3.20 -40.56 24.42
CA VAL A 333 4.07 -39.40 24.64
C VAL A 333 5.38 -39.67 23.92
N SER A 334 5.85 -38.67 23.17
CA SER A 334 7.17 -38.67 22.55
C SER A 334 7.75 -37.25 22.65
N PRO A 335 9.07 -37.10 22.85
CA PRO A 335 9.73 -35.80 22.84
C PRO A 335 9.62 -35.08 21.49
N ASP A 336 9.35 -35.79 20.40
CA ASP A 336 9.19 -35.21 19.06
C ASP A 336 7.77 -34.63 18.83
N MET A 337 6.86 -34.85 19.78
CA MET A 337 5.54 -34.23 19.74
C MET A 337 5.65 -32.75 20.08
N ASN A 338 5.16 -31.91 19.17
CA ASN A 338 5.18 -30.46 19.36
C ASN A 338 3.75 -29.92 19.44
N PHE A 339 3.50 -29.14 20.48
CA PHE A 339 2.25 -28.39 20.67
C PHE A 339 2.54 -26.90 20.54
N TYR A 340 1.68 -26.19 19.84
CA TYR A 340 1.80 -24.76 19.63
C TYR A 340 0.48 -24.09 19.97
N LYS A 341 0.55 -23.01 20.74
CA LYS A 341 -0.59 -22.13 20.96
C LYS A 341 -0.58 -20.96 19.97
N PHE A 342 -1.76 -20.49 19.64
CA PHE A 342 -1.97 -19.32 18.79
C PHE A 342 -3.27 -18.62 19.17
N LYS A 343 -3.48 -17.41 18.64
CA LYS A 343 -4.77 -16.72 18.67
C LYS A 343 -5.32 -16.62 17.27
N THR A 344 -6.61 -16.32 17.17
CA THR A 344 -7.28 -16.17 15.89
C THR A 344 -7.82 -14.76 15.69
N MET A 345 -7.86 -14.33 14.43
CA MET A 345 -8.65 -13.20 13.98
C MET A 345 -9.66 -13.69 12.96
N GLU A 346 -10.93 -13.38 13.17
CA GLU A 346 -12.02 -13.78 12.29
C GLU A 346 -12.42 -12.62 11.39
N ILE A 347 -12.61 -12.90 10.12
CA ILE A 347 -13.24 -12.02 9.14
C ILE A 347 -14.50 -12.73 8.66
N ASN A 348 -15.64 -12.07 8.80
CA ASN A 348 -16.88 -12.55 8.25
C ASN A 348 -16.94 -12.18 6.76
N LEU A 349 -17.02 -13.18 5.90
CA LEU A 349 -16.98 -13.03 4.45
C LEU A 349 -18.32 -12.54 3.88
N ASN A 350 -19.39 -12.68 4.65
CA ASN A 350 -20.74 -12.23 4.28
C ASN A 350 -20.99 -10.77 4.63
N ASP A 351 -20.19 -10.18 5.52
CA ASP A 351 -20.32 -8.77 5.82
C ASP A 351 -19.87 -7.98 4.58
N ASP A 352 -20.62 -6.94 4.21
CA ASP A 352 -20.13 -5.95 3.26
C ASP A 352 -19.05 -5.12 3.97
N ILE A 353 -17.83 -5.67 3.94
CA ILE A 353 -16.61 -5.02 4.43
C ILE A 353 -16.26 -3.86 3.52
#